data_AF-A0A948HJH6-F1
#
_entry.id   AF-A0A948HJH6-F1
#
_cell.length_a   1.000
_cell.length_b   1.000
_cell.length_c   1.000
_cell.angle_alpha   90.00
_cell.angle_beta   90.00
_cell.angle_gamma   90.00
#
_symmetry.space_group_name_H-M   'P 1'
#
loop_
_entity.id
_entity.type
_entity.pdbx_description
1 polymer ?
#
loop_
_entity_poly.entity_id
_entity_poly.type
_entity_poly.pdbx_seq_one_letter_code
_entity_poly.pdbx_strand_id
1 'polypeptide(L)'
;MSVENVEKLIKDNQIEFIDLRFVDMRGIEQHVTFPVSIVEPSLFEEGKMFDGSSIAGWKGINESDMVLLPDPSSAYIDPFYADPTLVISCDILDPATMQPYGRCPRGIAKRAEAYLKSSGIAEQAFFGPEPEFFIFDSVRFANDMGHTFFKIDSEEAAWSTGDKYDGANSGYRPAVKGGYFPVPPTDSLHDLRAEMCKTLEQVGIEVEVQHHEVATAGQCEIGTKFSTLVQKADELLRMKHVIKNVAHRNGKTATFMPKPLVGDNGSGMHVHQSLAKGGTNLFTGDGYGGLSQMALWYIGGVFKHARAINAFTNSGTNSYKRLVPGFEAPVMLAYSARNRSASCRIPYGAGTKAKRVEFRFP
;
A
#
# COMPACT_ATOMS: atom_id res chain seq x y z
N MET A 1 -10.05 -17.89 -4.84
CA MET A 1 -11.17 -18.50 -4.09
C MET A 1 -12.38 -18.58 -5.02
N SER A 2 -13.25 -19.58 -4.85
CA SER A 2 -14.50 -19.74 -5.60
C SER A 2 -15.68 -19.06 -4.88
N VAL A 3 -16.82 -18.91 -5.56
CA VAL A 3 -18.09 -18.44 -4.95
C VAL A 3 -18.48 -19.32 -3.75
N GLU A 4 -18.28 -20.63 -3.85
CA GLU A 4 -18.51 -21.60 -2.77
C GLU A 4 -17.73 -21.26 -1.48
N ASN A 5 -16.50 -20.73 -1.62
CA ASN A 5 -15.72 -20.31 -0.45
C ASN A 5 -16.31 -19.04 0.20
N VAL A 6 -16.90 -18.14 -0.59
CA VAL A 6 -17.59 -16.95 -0.06
C VAL A 6 -18.82 -17.37 0.73
N GLU A 7 -19.65 -18.28 0.19
CA GLU A 7 -20.80 -18.83 0.91
C GLU A 7 -20.39 -19.53 2.21
N LYS A 8 -19.29 -20.29 2.17
CA LYS A 8 -18.73 -20.92 3.35
C LYS A 8 -18.30 -19.88 4.40
N LEU A 9 -17.57 -18.84 4.00
CA LEU A 9 -17.16 -17.76 4.91
C LEU A 9 -18.37 -17.08 5.55
N ILE A 10 -19.41 -16.82 4.77
CA ILE A 10 -20.67 -16.23 5.24
C ILE A 10 -21.30 -17.10 6.32
N LYS A 11 -21.42 -18.40 6.06
CA LYS A 11 -22.07 -19.34 6.98
C LYS A 11 -21.26 -19.58 8.24
N ASP A 12 -19.96 -19.81 8.10
CA ASP A 12 -19.07 -20.16 9.22
C ASP A 12 -18.88 -18.99 10.20
N ASN A 13 -19.01 -17.76 9.72
CA ASN A 13 -18.77 -16.53 10.51
C ASN A 13 -20.03 -15.69 10.73
N GLN A 14 -21.21 -16.22 10.40
CA GLN A 14 -22.50 -15.55 10.60
C GLN A 14 -22.53 -14.12 10.04
N ILE A 15 -22.02 -13.96 8.81
CA ILE A 15 -21.91 -12.65 8.16
C ILE A 15 -23.30 -12.05 7.93
N GLU A 16 -23.50 -10.80 8.35
CA GLU A 16 -24.75 -10.06 8.21
C GLU A 16 -24.71 -9.08 7.03
N PHE A 17 -23.53 -8.57 6.70
CA PHE A 17 -23.32 -7.59 5.63
C PHE A 17 -22.19 -7.98 4.67
N ILE A 18 -22.34 -7.57 3.41
CA ILE A 18 -21.27 -7.60 2.40
C ILE A 18 -20.88 -6.17 2.08
N ASP A 19 -19.57 -5.90 2.16
CA ASP A 19 -19.00 -4.62 1.82
C ASP A 19 -18.24 -4.71 0.49
N LEU A 20 -18.86 -4.16 -0.56
CA LEU A 20 -18.31 -4.16 -1.92
C LEU A 20 -17.36 -2.97 -2.07
N ARG A 21 -16.06 -3.24 -2.18
CA ARG A 21 -15.02 -2.21 -2.24
C ARG A 21 -14.44 -2.04 -3.62
N PHE A 22 -14.02 -0.83 -3.95
CA PHE A 22 -13.31 -0.53 -5.19
C PHE A 22 -12.34 0.63 -4.98
N VAL A 23 -11.42 0.85 -5.91
CA VAL A 23 -10.40 1.91 -5.78
C VAL A 23 -10.61 3.01 -6.82
N ASP A 24 -10.57 4.26 -6.37
CA ASP A 24 -10.63 5.44 -7.25
C ASP A 24 -9.27 5.75 -7.92
N MET A 25 -9.25 6.67 -8.87
CA MET A 25 -8.00 7.04 -9.58
C MET A 25 -6.92 7.68 -8.69
N ARG A 26 -7.26 8.09 -7.46
CA ARG A 26 -6.31 8.63 -6.48
C ARG A 26 -5.75 7.54 -5.57
N GLY A 27 -6.18 6.29 -5.73
CA GLY A 27 -5.75 5.16 -4.91
C GLY A 27 -6.48 5.11 -3.56
N ILE A 28 -7.64 5.75 -3.44
CA ILE A 28 -8.48 5.68 -2.24
C ILE A 28 -9.52 4.58 -2.44
N GLU A 29 -9.56 3.64 -1.49
CA GLU A 29 -10.59 2.62 -1.42
C GLU A 29 -11.94 3.26 -1.05
N GLN A 30 -12.96 2.93 -1.82
CA GLN A 30 -14.36 3.32 -1.69
C GLN A 30 -15.19 2.06 -1.44
N HIS A 31 -16.38 2.20 -0.87
CA HIS A 31 -17.20 1.04 -0.53
C HIS A 31 -18.69 1.33 -0.60
N VAL A 32 -19.47 0.26 -0.81
CA VAL A 32 -20.93 0.24 -0.63
C VAL A 32 -21.30 -1.05 0.09
N THR A 33 -22.00 -0.92 1.21
CA THR A 33 -22.39 -2.06 2.05
C THR A 33 -23.83 -2.48 1.78
N PHE A 34 -24.07 -3.78 1.70
CA PHE A 34 -25.37 -4.39 1.45
C PHE A 34 -25.66 -5.49 2.49
N PRO A 35 -26.94 -5.78 2.79
CA PRO A 35 -27.30 -6.98 3.55
C PRO A 35 -26.81 -8.24 2.83
N VAL A 36 -26.40 -9.27 3.59
CA VAL A 36 -25.88 -10.53 3.04
C VAL A 36 -26.84 -11.24 2.09
N SER A 37 -28.13 -10.91 2.14
CA SER A 37 -29.16 -11.44 1.23
C SER A 37 -28.91 -11.12 -0.25
N ILE A 38 -28.01 -10.20 -0.60
CA ILE A 38 -27.64 -9.95 -2.00
C ILE A 38 -26.70 -11.02 -2.58
N VAL A 39 -26.15 -11.91 -1.75
CA VAL A 39 -25.21 -12.94 -2.19
C VAL A 39 -25.98 -14.09 -2.82
N GLU A 40 -26.10 -14.02 -4.13
CA GLU A 40 -26.62 -15.05 -5.02
C GLU A 40 -25.71 -15.17 -6.25
N PRO A 41 -25.78 -16.26 -7.03
CA PRO A 41 -24.89 -16.46 -8.19
C PRO A 41 -24.86 -15.28 -9.18
N SER A 42 -26.01 -14.63 -9.40
CA SER A 42 -26.15 -13.44 -10.26
C SER A 42 -25.24 -12.28 -9.84
N LEU A 43 -24.95 -12.11 -8.54
CA LEU A 43 -24.07 -11.05 -8.07
C LEU A 43 -22.65 -11.17 -8.67
N PHE A 44 -22.16 -12.38 -8.88
CA PHE A 44 -20.81 -12.63 -9.40
C PHE A 44 -20.75 -12.70 -10.93
N GLU A 45 -21.91 -12.74 -11.60
CA GLU A 45 -22.02 -12.78 -13.06
C GLU A 45 -22.44 -11.42 -13.64
N GLU A 46 -23.45 -10.80 -13.04
CA GLU A 46 -24.06 -9.53 -13.47
C GLU A 46 -23.54 -8.32 -12.69
N GLY A 47 -23.07 -8.54 -11.45
CA GLY A 47 -22.61 -7.47 -10.57
C GLY A 47 -23.74 -6.67 -9.93
N LYS A 48 -23.39 -5.52 -9.34
CA LYS A 48 -24.32 -4.61 -8.67
C LYS A 48 -24.18 -3.20 -9.22
N MET A 49 -25.31 -2.58 -9.58
CA MET A 49 -25.36 -1.21 -10.05
C MET A 49 -25.01 -0.21 -8.93
N PHE A 50 -24.29 0.86 -9.27
CA PHE A 50 -24.05 2.01 -8.40
C PHE A 50 -23.85 3.30 -9.20
N ASP A 51 -23.97 4.45 -8.53
CA ASP A 51 -23.72 5.77 -9.09
C ASP A 51 -22.22 6.14 -9.01
N GLY A 52 -21.56 6.20 -10.17
CA GLY A 52 -20.15 6.57 -10.32
C GLY A 52 -19.88 8.06 -10.47
N SER A 53 -20.91 8.92 -10.53
CA SER A 53 -20.76 10.36 -10.81
C SER A 53 -20.09 11.14 -9.68
N SER A 54 -20.18 10.61 -8.45
CA SER A 54 -19.53 11.20 -7.27
C SER A 54 -18.06 10.78 -7.12
N ILE A 55 -17.55 9.91 -8.00
CA ILE A 55 -16.14 9.50 -7.99
C ILE A 55 -15.32 10.45 -8.86
N ALA A 56 -14.40 11.18 -8.21
CA ALA A 56 -13.59 12.18 -8.88
C ALA A 56 -12.82 11.60 -10.09
N GLY A 57 -13.06 12.18 -11.27
CA GLY A 57 -12.42 11.75 -12.52
C GLY A 57 -13.09 10.55 -13.20
N TRP A 58 -14.27 10.11 -12.78
CA TRP A 58 -15.05 9.06 -13.44
C TRP A 58 -16.15 9.66 -14.34
N LYS A 59 -17.32 9.03 -14.42
CA LYS A 59 -18.44 9.42 -15.29
C LYS A 59 -19.04 10.76 -14.85
N GLY A 60 -19.62 11.49 -15.79
CA GLY A 60 -20.44 12.66 -15.49
C GLY A 60 -21.83 12.26 -15.01
N ILE A 61 -22.57 13.21 -14.44
CA ILE A 61 -23.95 13.00 -13.94
C ILE A 61 -24.88 12.46 -15.04
N ASN A 62 -24.62 12.82 -16.31
CA ASN A 62 -25.43 12.39 -17.45
C ASN A 62 -25.22 10.93 -17.88
N GLU A 63 -24.19 10.23 -17.36
CA GLU A 63 -23.89 8.82 -17.64
C GLU A 63 -23.36 8.13 -16.38
N SER A 64 -24.00 8.37 -15.24
CA SER A 64 -23.51 8.04 -13.90
C SER A 64 -23.41 6.55 -13.59
N ASP A 65 -24.30 5.75 -14.17
CA ASP A 65 -24.48 4.36 -13.78
C ASP A 65 -23.27 3.49 -14.16
N MET A 66 -22.86 2.64 -13.21
CA MET A 66 -21.73 1.74 -13.32
C MET A 66 -22.04 0.41 -12.62
N VAL A 67 -21.25 -0.62 -12.92
CA VAL A 67 -21.39 -1.95 -12.31
C VAL A 67 -20.18 -2.26 -11.43
N LEU A 68 -20.44 -2.65 -10.18
CA LEU A 68 -19.51 -3.32 -9.28
C LEU A 68 -19.57 -4.82 -9.58
N LEU A 69 -18.52 -5.41 -10.13
CA LEU A 69 -18.41 -6.86 -10.28
C LEU A 69 -17.49 -7.43 -9.20
N PRO A 70 -18.02 -8.13 -8.18
CA PRO A 70 -17.22 -8.64 -7.06
C PRO A 70 -16.27 -9.75 -7.50
N ASP A 71 -15.03 -9.71 -7.01
CA ASP A 71 -14.03 -10.74 -7.24
C ASP A 71 -13.92 -11.65 -6.00
N PRO A 72 -14.49 -12.87 -6.02
CA PRO A 72 -14.56 -13.73 -4.84
C PRO A 72 -13.18 -14.13 -4.30
N SER A 73 -12.11 -14.03 -5.13
CA SER A 73 -10.75 -14.31 -4.68
C SER A 73 -10.20 -13.29 -3.69
N SER A 74 -10.81 -12.12 -3.58
CA SER A 74 -10.39 -11.03 -2.70
C SER A 74 -11.05 -11.04 -1.32
N ALA A 75 -12.04 -11.92 -1.10
CA ALA A 75 -12.89 -11.90 0.08
C ALA A 75 -12.13 -12.02 1.42
N TYR A 76 -12.47 -11.19 2.40
CA TYR A 76 -11.96 -11.28 3.78
C TYR A 76 -12.96 -10.66 4.76
N ILE A 77 -12.90 -11.05 6.03
CA ILE A 77 -13.77 -10.51 7.08
C ILE A 77 -13.13 -9.24 7.65
N ASP A 78 -13.88 -8.14 7.72
CA ASP A 78 -13.37 -6.90 8.32
C ASP A 78 -13.27 -7.05 9.85
N PRO A 79 -12.10 -6.76 10.46
CA PRO A 79 -11.89 -6.96 11.90
C PRO A 79 -12.31 -5.75 12.76
N PHE A 80 -12.89 -4.70 12.16
CA PHE A 80 -13.18 -3.43 12.82
C PHE A 80 -14.67 -3.12 12.94
N TYR A 81 -15.50 -3.57 11.98
CA TYR A 81 -16.95 -3.38 12.07
C TYR A 81 -17.54 -4.11 13.27
N ALA A 82 -18.55 -3.47 13.89
CA ALA A 82 -19.26 -4.05 15.03
C ALA A 82 -20.08 -5.28 14.62
N ASP A 83 -20.74 -5.20 13.46
CA ASP A 83 -21.53 -6.28 12.88
C ASP A 83 -20.67 -7.11 11.90
N PRO A 84 -20.74 -8.46 11.95
CA PRO A 84 -19.95 -9.33 11.08
C PRO A 84 -20.14 -8.98 9.59
N THR A 85 -19.06 -8.54 8.94
CA THR A 85 -19.11 -8.02 7.58
C THR A 85 -17.99 -8.62 6.73
N LEU A 86 -18.35 -9.14 5.56
CA LEU A 86 -17.40 -9.67 4.59
C LEU A 86 -17.10 -8.62 3.52
N VAL A 87 -15.83 -8.29 3.34
CA VAL A 87 -15.34 -7.35 2.33
C VAL A 87 -14.97 -8.10 1.06
N ILE A 88 -15.40 -7.60 -0.10
CA ILE A 88 -15.03 -8.13 -1.42
C ILE A 88 -14.64 -6.98 -2.36
N SER A 89 -13.45 -7.05 -2.94
CA SER A 89 -12.99 -6.10 -3.94
C SER A 89 -13.71 -6.31 -5.28
N CYS A 90 -14.07 -5.21 -5.93
CA CYS A 90 -14.83 -5.19 -7.16
C CYS A 90 -14.00 -4.64 -8.31
N ASP A 91 -14.21 -5.23 -9.50
CA ASP A 91 -13.93 -4.56 -10.75
C ASP A 91 -15.08 -3.62 -11.10
N ILE A 92 -14.79 -2.63 -11.94
CA ILE A 92 -15.78 -1.65 -12.38
C ILE A 92 -16.01 -1.85 -13.86
N LEU A 93 -17.26 -2.04 -14.26
CA LEU A 93 -17.67 -2.24 -15.64
C LEU A 93 -18.59 -1.12 -16.13
N ASP A 94 -18.56 -0.89 -17.43
CA ASP A 94 -19.55 -0.07 -18.12
C ASP A 94 -20.85 -0.87 -18.32
N PRO A 95 -22.01 -0.37 -17.87
CA PRO A 95 -23.25 -1.16 -17.84
C PRO A 95 -23.81 -1.47 -19.24
N ALA A 96 -23.49 -0.66 -20.25
CA ALA A 96 -23.99 -0.87 -21.60
C ALA A 96 -23.23 -1.99 -22.34
N THR A 97 -21.96 -2.18 -21.99
CA THR A 97 -21.06 -3.10 -22.72
C THR A 97 -20.55 -4.26 -21.89
N MET A 98 -20.73 -4.20 -20.57
CA MET A 98 -20.12 -5.09 -19.57
C MET A 98 -18.58 -5.18 -19.70
N GLN A 99 -17.96 -4.18 -20.32
CA GLN A 99 -16.50 -4.13 -20.48
C GLN A 99 -15.84 -3.43 -19.30
N PRO A 100 -14.60 -3.82 -18.94
CA PRO A 100 -13.85 -3.16 -17.87
C PRO A 100 -13.69 -1.65 -18.09
N TYR A 101 -14.03 -0.87 -17.09
CA TYR A 101 -13.94 0.58 -17.15
C TYR A 101 -12.49 1.04 -17.27
N GLY A 102 -12.22 1.88 -18.27
CA GLY A 102 -10.85 2.29 -18.63
C GLY A 102 -10.11 3.04 -17.52
N ARG A 103 -10.83 3.69 -16.59
CA ARG A 103 -10.27 4.47 -15.47
C ARG A 103 -10.37 3.74 -14.12
N CYS A 104 -10.64 2.44 -14.13
CA CYS A 104 -10.54 1.61 -12.92
C CYS A 104 -9.07 1.17 -12.73
N PRO A 105 -8.37 1.57 -11.64
CA PRO A 105 -6.98 1.17 -11.40
C PRO A 105 -6.78 -0.34 -11.32
N ARG A 106 -7.69 -1.04 -10.65
CA ARG A 106 -7.65 -2.51 -10.54
C ARG A 106 -7.78 -3.18 -11.92
N GLY A 107 -8.70 -2.68 -12.75
CA GLY A 107 -8.84 -3.11 -14.14
C GLY A 107 -7.60 -2.83 -15.00
N ILE A 108 -6.93 -1.69 -14.80
CA ILE A 108 -5.64 -1.37 -15.46
C ILE A 108 -4.56 -2.39 -15.05
N ALA A 109 -4.46 -2.72 -13.76
CA ALA A 109 -3.51 -3.71 -13.26
C ALA A 109 -3.75 -5.11 -13.84
N LYS A 110 -5.01 -5.56 -13.90
CA LYS A 110 -5.40 -6.83 -14.57
C LYS A 110 -5.00 -6.84 -16.04
N ARG A 111 -5.20 -5.74 -16.76
CA ARG A 111 -4.75 -5.61 -18.17
C ARG A 111 -3.22 -5.66 -18.30
N ALA A 112 -2.48 -5.10 -17.34
CA ALA A 112 -1.02 -5.14 -17.33
C ALA A 112 -0.49 -6.57 -17.14
N GLU A 113 -1.08 -7.35 -16.21
CA GLU A 113 -0.74 -8.77 -16.05
C GLU A 113 -1.08 -9.58 -17.32
N ALA A 114 -2.26 -9.36 -17.90
CA ALA A 114 -2.66 -10.02 -19.14
C ALA A 114 -1.71 -9.68 -20.31
N TYR A 115 -1.30 -8.42 -20.44
CA TYR A 115 -0.35 -7.96 -21.45
C TYR A 115 1.02 -8.62 -21.30
N LEU A 116 1.53 -8.73 -20.07
CA LEU A 116 2.80 -9.42 -19.81
C LEU A 116 2.73 -10.87 -20.30
N LYS A 117 1.64 -11.57 -19.95
CA LYS A 117 1.43 -12.95 -20.38
C LYS A 117 1.31 -13.08 -21.90
N SER A 118 0.54 -12.21 -22.56
CA SER A 118 0.36 -12.24 -24.01
C SER A 118 1.63 -11.86 -24.79
N SER A 119 2.52 -11.06 -24.19
CA SER A 119 3.81 -10.70 -24.80
C SER A 119 4.77 -11.90 -24.90
N GLY A 120 4.52 -12.98 -24.14
CA GLY A 120 5.39 -14.15 -24.09
C GLY A 120 6.69 -13.97 -23.30
N ILE A 121 6.96 -12.77 -22.77
CA ILE A 121 8.18 -12.46 -22.01
C ILE A 121 8.21 -13.22 -20.67
N ALA A 122 7.13 -13.12 -19.90
CA ALA A 122 6.97 -13.77 -18.60
C ALA A 122 5.51 -14.18 -18.39
N GLU A 123 5.27 -15.10 -17.46
CA GLU A 123 3.91 -15.52 -17.08
C GLU A 123 3.41 -14.74 -15.86
N GLN A 124 4.33 -14.32 -14.98
CA GLN A 124 4.03 -13.61 -13.75
C GLN A 124 5.04 -12.49 -13.51
N ALA A 125 4.56 -11.41 -12.92
CA ALA A 125 5.38 -10.37 -12.31
C ALA A 125 5.06 -10.31 -10.82
N PHE A 126 6.08 -10.41 -9.98
CA PHE A 126 5.96 -10.34 -8.54
C PHE A 126 6.36 -8.97 -8.02
N PHE A 127 5.56 -8.44 -7.09
CA PHE A 127 5.74 -7.15 -6.46
C PHE A 127 5.76 -7.32 -4.94
N GLY A 128 6.71 -6.64 -4.28
CA GLY A 128 6.83 -6.57 -2.83
C GLY A 128 7.06 -5.12 -2.40
N PRO A 129 6.00 -4.32 -2.20
CA PRO A 129 6.11 -2.98 -1.65
C PRO A 129 6.37 -3.01 -0.14
N GLU A 130 7.26 -2.12 0.31
CA GLU A 130 7.55 -1.82 1.73
C GLU A 130 7.06 -0.39 2.01
N PRO A 131 5.77 -0.18 2.34
CA PRO A 131 5.24 1.14 2.62
C PRO A 131 5.59 1.57 4.05
N GLU A 132 6.50 2.52 4.17
CA GLU A 132 6.77 3.20 5.44
C GLU A 132 5.57 4.09 5.82
N PHE A 133 5.38 4.32 7.11
CA PHE A 133 4.30 5.17 7.63
C PHE A 133 4.69 5.84 8.94
N PHE A 134 3.92 6.85 9.34
CA PHE A 134 4.04 7.49 10.65
C PHE A 134 2.79 7.24 11.48
N ILE A 135 2.95 7.14 12.80
CA ILE A 135 1.87 7.15 13.79
C ILE A 135 2.06 8.39 14.66
N PHE A 136 1.09 9.29 14.62
CA PHE A 136 1.09 10.51 15.45
C PHE A 136 0.00 10.48 16.50
N ASP A 137 0.14 11.31 17.52
CA ASP A 137 -0.88 11.47 18.58
C ASP A 137 -1.96 12.43 18.13
N SER A 138 -1.58 13.51 17.43
CA SER A 138 -2.55 14.41 16.83
C SER A 138 -2.00 15.11 15.59
N VAL A 139 -2.91 15.47 14.70
CA VAL A 139 -2.63 16.31 13.54
C VAL A 139 -3.73 17.37 13.42
N ARG A 140 -3.34 18.62 13.21
CA ARG A 140 -4.25 19.75 12.98
C ARG A 140 -3.78 20.56 11.79
N PHE A 141 -4.69 21.06 10.97
CA PHE A 141 -4.35 21.92 9.84
C PHE A 141 -5.51 22.83 9.46
N ALA A 142 -5.21 23.94 8.79
CA ALA A 142 -6.19 24.81 8.15
C ALA A 142 -5.62 25.37 6.84
N ASN A 143 -6.51 25.69 5.90
CA ASN A 143 -6.18 26.31 4.62
C ASN A 143 -7.31 27.26 4.19
N ASP A 144 -7.37 28.39 4.90
CA ASP A 144 -8.38 29.43 4.73
C ASP A 144 -7.72 30.71 4.17
N MET A 145 -8.52 31.62 3.62
CA MET A 145 -8.02 32.84 2.95
C MET A 145 -7.05 33.68 3.79
N GLY A 146 -7.22 33.70 5.13
CA GLY A 146 -6.37 34.46 6.05
C GLY A 146 -5.51 33.60 6.97
N HIS A 147 -5.53 32.26 6.83
CA HIS A 147 -4.90 31.37 7.79
C HIS A 147 -4.52 30.02 7.16
N THR A 148 -3.24 29.68 7.20
CA THR A 148 -2.75 28.36 6.79
C THR A 148 -1.78 27.83 7.84
N PHE A 149 -2.03 26.63 8.33
CA PHE A 149 -1.09 25.93 9.22
C PHE A 149 -1.25 24.42 9.10
N PHE A 150 -0.23 23.72 9.58
CA PHE A 150 -0.35 22.34 10.01
C PHE A 150 0.49 22.17 11.28
N LYS A 151 0.08 21.25 12.16
CA LYS A 151 0.79 20.90 13.38
C LYS A 151 0.64 19.41 13.64
N ILE A 152 1.75 18.78 13.96
CA ILE A 152 1.85 17.37 14.33
C ILE A 152 2.32 17.32 15.78
N ASP A 153 1.65 16.52 16.59
CA ASP A 153 2.02 16.25 17.97
C ASP A 153 2.29 14.74 18.12
N SER A 154 3.39 14.38 18.77
CA SER A 154 3.80 13.00 19.08
C SER A 154 4.69 12.98 20.31
N GLU A 155 4.43 12.10 21.27
CA GLU A 155 5.24 11.91 22.48
C GLU A 155 6.69 11.49 22.16
N GLU A 156 6.88 10.75 21.06
CA GLU A 156 8.20 10.35 20.53
C GLU A 156 8.92 11.47 19.77
N ALA A 157 8.28 12.62 19.54
CA ALA A 157 8.89 13.67 18.75
C ALA A 157 10.07 14.33 19.48
N ALA A 158 11.17 14.52 18.75
CA ALA A 158 12.36 15.19 19.28
C ALA A 158 12.09 16.62 19.82
N TRP A 159 11.04 17.30 19.34
CA TRP A 159 10.63 18.62 19.84
C TRP A 159 9.79 18.59 21.12
N SER A 160 9.29 17.41 21.54
CA SER A 160 8.44 17.24 22.73
C SER A 160 9.20 16.98 24.03
N THR A 161 10.51 17.29 24.04
CA THR A 161 11.38 17.13 25.22
C THR A 161 10.98 18.01 26.40
N GLY A 162 10.46 19.21 26.13
CA GLY A 162 10.02 20.17 27.14
C GLY A 162 8.51 20.18 27.42
N ASP A 163 7.74 19.33 26.73
CA ASP A 163 6.28 19.33 26.84
C ASP A 163 5.82 18.81 28.21
N LYS A 164 4.71 19.36 28.68
CA LYS A 164 4.03 18.92 29.90
C LYS A 164 2.84 18.05 29.51
N TYR A 165 2.78 16.87 30.10
CA TYR A 165 1.67 15.94 29.97
C TYR A 165 0.89 15.89 31.28
N ASP A 166 -0.34 15.36 31.26
CA ASP A 166 -1.15 15.17 32.47
C ASP A 166 -0.51 14.15 33.45
N GLY A 167 0.49 13.39 32.99
CA GLY A 167 1.38 12.56 33.79
C GLY A 167 2.84 13.04 33.80
N ALA A 168 3.78 12.10 33.71
CA ALA A 168 5.20 12.41 33.61
C ALA A 168 5.66 12.51 32.14
N ASN A 169 6.57 13.44 31.85
CA ASN A 169 7.34 13.38 30.61
C ASN A 169 8.39 12.26 30.77
N SER A 170 8.23 11.17 30.02
CA SER A 170 9.05 9.95 30.17
C SER A 170 10.54 10.17 29.88
N GLY A 171 10.89 11.19 29.09
CA GLY A 171 12.25 11.49 28.66
C GLY A 171 12.77 10.60 27.52
N TYR A 172 12.19 9.43 27.29
CA TYR A 172 12.63 8.46 26.28
C TYR A 172 11.98 8.73 24.93
N ARG A 173 12.79 9.17 23.96
CA ARG A 173 12.36 9.43 22.58
C ARG A 173 13.53 9.37 21.61
N PRO A 174 13.32 8.93 20.37
CA PRO A 174 14.35 8.98 19.35
C PRO A 174 14.70 10.44 18.99
N ALA A 175 16.00 10.72 18.85
CA ALA A 175 16.45 11.97 18.26
C ALA A 175 16.07 12.03 16.76
N VAL A 176 16.30 13.18 16.12
CA VAL A 176 16.18 13.30 14.66
C VAL A 176 17.07 12.24 13.99
N LYS A 177 16.50 11.43 13.09
CA LYS A 177 17.13 10.25 12.48
C LYS A 177 17.58 9.16 13.46
N GLY A 178 17.05 9.15 14.67
CA GLY A 178 17.44 8.25 15.76
C GLY A 178 16.47 7.11 16.03
N GLY A 179 15.42 6.93 15.22
CA GLY A 179 14.37 5.94 15.43
C GLY A 179 14.73 4.53 14.96
N TYR A 180 15.87 4.34 14.29
CA TYR A 180 16.17 3.05 13.67
C TYR A 180 16.60 2.00 14.70
N PHE A 181 15.66 1.15 15.10
CA PHE A 181 15.81 0.00 15.99
C PHE A 181 16.24 0.25 17.47
N PRO A 182 15.94 1.39 18.13
CA PRO A 182 16.09 1.45 19.57
C PRO A 182 15.07 0.49 20.22
N VAL A 183 15.44 -0.11 21.35
CA VAL A 183 14.50 -0.92 22.14
C VAL A 183 13.60 -0.02 23.00
N PRO A 184 12.44 -0.50 23.45
CA PRO A 184 11.66 0.17 24.49
C PRO A 184 12.53 0.49 25.73
N PRO A 185 12.28 1.61 26.44
CA PRO A 185 11.12 2.51 26.30
C PRO A 185 11.26 3.61 25.25
N THR A 186 12.37 3.67 24.49
CA THR A 186 12.53 4.68 23.41
C THR A 186 11.60 4.38 22.23
N ASP A 187 11.44 3.11 21.86
CA ASP A 187 10.39 2.66 20.95
C ASP A 187 9.10 2.42 21.74
N SER A 188 8.17 3.37 21.68
CA SER A 188 6.87 3.29 22.36
C SER A 188 5.80 2.59 21.53
N LEU A 189 6.09 2.30 20.25
CA LEU A 189 5.13 1.80 19.27
C LEU A 189 5.22 0.29 19.04
N HIS A 190 6.12 -0.43 19.74
CA HIS A 190 6.34 -1.87 19.56
C HIS A 190 5.04 -2.68 19.64
N ASP A 191 4.26 -2.51 20.71
CA ASP A 191 3.02 -3.27 20.94
C ASP A 191 1.94 -2.90 19.92
N LEU A 192 1.86 -1.62 19.55
CA LEU A 192 0.92 -1.15 18.53
C LEU A 192 1.26 -1.75 17.14
N ARG A 193 2.55 -1.82 16.78
CA ARG A 193 2.98 -2.53 15.56
C ARG A 193 2.69 -4.02 15.64
N ALA A 194 2.87 -4.66 16.80
CA ALA A 194 2.54 -6.07 16.98
C ALA A 194 1.04 -6.35 16.83
N GLU A 195 0.17 -5.46 17.30
CA GLU A 195 -1.28 -5.51 17.06
C GLU A 195 -1.62 -5.36 15.57
N MET A 196 -0.97 -4.43 14.86
CA MET A 196 -1.11 -4.29 13.41
C MET A 196 -0.72 -5.59 12.70
N CYS A 197 0.42 -6.20 13.03
CA CYS A 197 0.86 -7.47 12.43
C CYS A 197 -0.16 -8.58 12.62
N LYS A 198 -0.66 -8.78 13.85
CA LYS A 198 -1.69 -9.80 14.13
C LYS A 198 -2.97 -9.56 13.34
N THR A 199 -3.38 -8.30 13.21
CA THR A 199 -4.59 -7.92 12.46
C THR A 199 -4.40 -8.12 10.96
N LEU A 200 -3.20 -7.84 10.42
CA LEU A 200 -2.83 -8.13 9.03
C LEU A 200 -2.91 -9.64 8.74
N GLU A 201 -2.39 -10.47 9.64
CA GLU A 201 -2.48 -11.94 9.50
C GLU A 201 -3.93 -12.44 9.55
N GLN A 202 -4.78 -11.87 10.42
CA GLN A 202 -6.21 -12.20 10.49
C GLN A 202 -6.94 -11.93 9.16
N VAL A 203 -6.52 -10.90 8.43
CA VAL A 203 -7.07 -10.58 7.11
C VAL A 203 -6.26 -11.20 5.95
N GLY A 204 -5.43 -12.20 6.23
CA GLY A 204 -4.76 -13.03 5.24
C GLY A 204 -3.49 -12.43 4.61
N ILE A 205 -2.86 -11.44 5.25
CA ILE A 205 -1.58 -10.86 4.81
C ILE A 205 -0.44 -11.50 5.61
N GLU A 206 0.47 -12.19 4.93
CA GLU A 206 1.65 -12.80 5.55
C GLU A 206 2.69 -11.72 5.88
N VAL A 207 2.92 -11.50 7.19
CA VAL A 207 3.88 -10.53 7.72
C VAL A 207 5.24 -11.19 7.89
N GLU A 208 6.30 -10.52 7.40
CA GLU A 208 7.68 -11.00 7.51
C GLU A 208 8.46 -10.29 8.62
N VAL A 209 8.21 -8.99 8.82
CA VAL A 209 8.95 -8.17 9.79
C VAL A 209 8.14 -6.93 10.19
N GLN A 210 8.39 -6.40 11.39
CA GLN A 210 8.01 -5.04 11.78
C GLN A 210 9.19 -4.35 12.45
N HIS A 211 9.27 -3.04 12.30
CA HIS A 211 10.24 -2.23 13.03
C HIS A 211 9.86 -0.75 13.08
N HIS A 212 10.48 -0.05 14.04
CA HIS A 212 10.58 1.40 14.00
C HIS A 212 11.58 1.81 12.91
N GLU A 213 11.23 2.86 12.18
CA GLU A 213 12.00 3.41 11.07
C GLU A 213 12.89 4.58 11.50
N VAL A 214 13.61 5.21 10.56
CA VAL A 214 14.69 6.16 10.89
C VAL A 214 14.23 7.43 11.60
N ALA A 215 13.11 8.05 11.20
CA ALA A 215 12.71 9.36 11.71
C ALA A 215 12.18 9.34 13.15
N THR A 216 12.30 10.48 13.83
CA THR A 216 11.59 10.73 15.10
C THR A 216 10.06 10.79 14.89
N ALA A 217 9.30 10.85 15.99
CA ALA A 217 7.83 10.99 15.99
C ALA A 217 7.08 9.82 15.33
N GLY A 218 7.55 8.59 15.52
CA GLY A 218 6.76 7.39 15.24
C GLY A 218 6.78 6.85 13.81
N GLN A 219 7.91 6.97 13.09
CA GLN A 219 8.05 6.31 11.78
C GLN A 219 8.14 4.79 11.97
N CYS A 220 7.42 4.04 11.15
CA CYS A 220 7.31 2.59 11.23
C CYS A 220 7.31 1.95 9.84
N GLU A 221 7.66 0.66 9.77
CA GLU A 221 7.48 -0.20 8.60
C GLU A 221 7.01 -1.60 9.04
N ILE A 222 6.19 -2.22 8.20
CA ILE A 222 5.82 -3.64 8.32
C ILE A 222 6.06 -4.28 6.95
N GLY A 223 7.03 -5.20 6.88
CA GLY A 223 7.33 -5.96 5.69
C GLY A 223 6.35 -7.12 5.52
N THR A 224 5.86 -7.31 4.29
CA THR A 224 4.90 -8.37 3.96
C THR A 224 5.35 -9.10 2.71
N LYS A 225 4.98 -10.38 2.61
CA LYS A 225 5.39 -11.23 1.50
C LYS A 225 4.94 -10.68 0.14
N PHE A 226 5.78 -10.84 -0.87
CA PHE A 226 5.44 -10.43 -2.23
C PHE A 226 4.27 -11.24 -2.82
N SER A 227 3.59 -10.69 -3.83
CA SER A 227 2.57 -11.41 -4.60
C SER A 227 2.52 -10.91 -6.05
N THR A 228 1.56 -11.36 -6.86
CA THR A 228 1.35 -10.83 -8.21
C THR A 228 0.87 -9.38 -8.15
N LEU A 229 0.90 -8.65 -9.27
CA LEU A 229 0.62 -7.22 -9.31
C LEU A 229 -0.76 -6.87 -8.72
N VAL A 230 -1.81 -7.55 -9.17
CA VAL A 230 -3.18 -7.24 -8.73
C VAL A 230 -3.37 -7.63 -7.27
N GLN A 231 -2.99 -8.86 -6.91
CA GLN A 231 -3.14 -9.34 -5.54
C GLN A 231 -2.36 -8.48 -4.55
N LYS A 232 -1.13 -8.09 -4.89
CA LYS A 232 -0.33 -7.25 -3.99
C LYS A 232 -0.87 -5.83 -3.87
N ALA A 233 -1.48 -5.29 -4.93
CA ALA A 233 -2.16 -3.99 -4.85
C ALA A 233 -3.40 -4.06 -3.94
N ASP A 234 -4.20 -5.13 -4.03
CA ASP A 234 -5.35 -5.37 -3.14
C ASP A 234 -4.87 -5.51 -1.68
N GLU A 235 -3.81 -6.28 -1.42
CA GLU A 235 -3.20 -6.41 -0.08
C GLU A 235 -2.66 -5.07 0.45
N LEU A 236 -2.09 -4.21 -0.40
CA LEU A 236 -1.56 -2.91 0.02
C LEU A 236 -2.67 -1.95 0.46
N LEU A 237 -3.83 -1.96 -0.21
CA LEU A 237 -5.00 -1.18 0.21
C LEU A 237 -5.50 -1.68 1.57
N ARG A 238 -5.66 -3.00 1.71
CA ARG A 238 -6.04 -3.66 2.96
C ARG A 238 -5.06 -3.38 4.10
N MET A 239 -3.76 -3.40 3.83
CA MET A 239 -2.71 -3.09 4.80
C MET A 239 -2.84 -1.65 5.31
N LYS A 240 -3.06 -0.68 4.42
CA LYS A 240 -3.28 0.72 4.79
C LYS A 240 -4.56 0.90 5.61
N HIS A 241 -5.63 0.19 5.27
CA HIS A 241 -6.88 0.16 6.04
C HIS A 241 -6.64 -0.36 7.46
N VAL A 242 -5.97 -1.51 7.60
CA VAL A 242 -5.65 -2.10 8.90
C VAL A 242 -4.80 -1.18 9.76
N ILE A 243 -3.68 -0.67 9.23
CA ILE A 243 -2.77 0.20 9.98
C ILE A 243 -3.48 1.47 10.46
N LYS A 244 -4.30 2.10 9.61
CA LYS A 244 -5.05 3.30 9.99
C LYS A 244 -6.10 3.01 11.06
N ASN A 245 -6.84 1.92 10.96
CA ASN A 245 -7.90 1.60 11.93
C ASN A 245 -7.34 1.10 13.26
N VAL A 246 -6.27 0.32 13.26
CA VAL A 246 -5.57 -0.08 14.50
C VAL A 246 -4.99 1.15 15.21
N ALA A 247 -4.37 2.09 14.47
CA ALA A 247 -3.92 3.35 15.06
C ALA A 247 -5.10 4.16 15.62
N HIS A 248 -6.20 4.29 14.87
CA HIS A 248 -7.38 5.03 15.29
C HIS A 248 -8.03 4.47 16.56
N ARG A 249 -8.20 3.14 16.65
CA ARG A 249 -8.74 2.46 17.84
C ARG A 249 -7.89 2.68 19.09
N ASN A 250 -6.59 2.88 18.90
CA ASN A 250 -5.64 3.19 19.97
C ASN A 250 -5.46 4.70 20.23
N GLY A 251 -6.37 5.55 19.71
CA GLY A 251 -6.34 7.00 19.93
C GLY A 251 -5.20 7.73 19.21
N LYS A 252 -4.62 7.11 18.18
CA LYS A 252 -3.55 7.67 17.34
C LYS A 252 -4.05 7.93 15.92
N THR A 253 -3.23 8.56 15.09
CA THR A 253 -3.51 8.76 13.66
C THR A 253 -2.32 8.34 12.81
N ALA A 254 -2.52 7.37 11.91
CA ALA A 254 -1.48 6.92 10.99
C ALA A 254 -1.53 7.64 9.64
N THR A 255 -0.37 7.90 9.05
CA THR A 255 -0.25 8.48 7.71
C THR A 255 0.86 7.81 6.90
N PHE A 256 0.59 7.65 5.60
CA PHE A 256 1.56 7.15 4.60
C PHE A 256 2.07 8.28 3.71
N MET A 257 1.91 9.54 4.14
CA MET A 257 2.33 10.67 3.33
C MET A 257 3.86 10.70 3.17
N PRO A 258 4.40 11.06 1.99
CA PRO A 258 5.84 10.92 1.74
C PRO A 258 6.75 11.73 2.66
N LYS A 259 6.29 12.88 3.13
CA LYS A 259 7.09 13.80 3.95
C LYS A 259 6.21 14.56 4.95
N PRO A 260 5.89 13.97 6.12
CA PRO A 260 5.17 14.69 7.17
C PRO A 260 6.08 15.65 7.95
N LEU A 261 7.37 15.30 8.08
CA LEU A 261 8.35 16.04 8.89
C LEU A 261 9.42 16.68 8.00
N VAL A 262 9.67 17.96 8.23
CA VAL A 262 10.79 18.68 7.62
C VAL A 262 12.05 18.41 8.44
N GLY A 263 13.16 18.06 7.78
CA GLY A 263 14.45 17.86 8.44
C GLY A 263 14.74 16.45 8.98
N ASP A 264 13.81 15.51 8.84
CA ASP A 264 14.01 14.09 9.16
C ASP A 264 13.64 13.18 7.97
N ASN A 265 13.76 11.86 8.08
CA ASN A 265 13.38 10.90 7.03
C ASN A 265 11.89 11.02 6.67
N GLY A 266 11.53 10.59 5.46
CA GLY A 266 10.15 10.58 4.98
C GLY A 266 9.77 9.19 4.48
N SER A 267 8.48 8.90 4.38
CA SER A 267 7.97 7.58 4.04
C SER A 267 8.11 7.24 2.56
N GLY A 268 8.86 6.19 2.26
CA GLY A 268 8.90 5.55 0.93
C GLY A 268 7.90 4.43 0.76
N MET A 269 7.77 3.97 -0.48
CA MET A 269 7.22 2.65 -0.78
C MET A 269 8.23 1.90 -1.64
N HIS A 270 9.24 1.30 -1.01
CA HIS A 270 10.26 0.57 -1.77
C HIS A 270 9.61 -0.64 -2.45
N VAL A 271 9.64 -0.69 -3.79
CA VAL A 271 8.96 -1.76 -4.53
C VAL A 271 9.97 -2.75 -5.08
N HIS A 272 10.01 -3.91 -4.46
CA HIS A 272 10.71 -5.07 -4.98
C HIS A 272 9.97 -5.67 -6.18
N GLN A 273 10.68 -5.98 -7.27
CA GLN A 273 10.10 -6.51 -8.51
C GLN A 273 10.91 -7.66 -9.09
N SER A 274 10.22 -8.67 -9.62
CA SER A 274 10.83 -9.77 -10.39
C SER A 274 9.85 -10.35 -11.41
N LEU A 275 10.37 -11.00 -12.46
CA LEU A 275 9.57 -11.70 -13.47
C LEU A 275 9.82 -13.21 -13.38
N ALA A 276 8.78 -14.00 -13.63
CA ALA A 276 8.89 -15.46 -13.65
C ALA A 276 8.19 -16.09 -14.86
N LYS A 277 8.73 -17.21 -15.32
CA LYS A 277 8.15 -18.04 -16.39
C LYS A 277 8.47 -19.51 -16.14
N GLY A 278 7.48 -20.39 -16.22
CA GLY A 278 7.66 -21.82 -15.93
C GLY A 278 8.24 -22.08 -14.54
N GLY A 279 7.86 -21.26 -13.54
CA GLY A 279 8.37 -21.34 -12.16
C GLY A 279 9.83 -20.87 -11.99
N THR A 280 10.49 -20.39 -13.04
CA THR A 280 11.87 -19.88 -12.99
C THR A 280 11.89 -18.37 -12.88
N ASN A 281 12.68 -17.83 -11.95
CA ASN A 281 12.92 -16.40 -11.81
C ASN A 281 13.82 -15.91 -12.96
N LEU A 282 13.29 -15.05 -13.82
CA LEU A 282 13.96 -14.52 -15.00
C LEU A 282 14.96 -13.42 -14.67
N PHE A 283 14.97 -12.89 -13.45
CA PHE A 283 15.92 -11.85 -13.03
C PHE A 283 17.24 -12.41 -12.57
N THR A 284 17.34 -13.72 -12.35
CA THR A 284 18.58 -14.38 -11.94
C THR A 284 19.49 -14.62 -13.13
N GLY A 285 20.76 -14.22 -12.98
CA GLY A 285 21.80 -14.48 -13.97
C GLY A 285 23.20 -14.27 -13.39
N ASP A 286 24.17 -14.16 -14.29
CA ASP A 286 25.61 -14.00 -14.02
C ASP A 286 26.12 -12.57 -14.24
N GLY A 287 25.23 -11.63 -14.58
CA GLY A 287 25.55 -10.22 -14.75
C GLY A 287 25.74 -9.45 -13.43
N TYR A 288 25.80 -8.12 -13.53
CA TYR A 288 26.04 -7.25 -12.38
C TYR A 288 25.04 -7.49 -11.23
N GLY A 289 25.55 -7.75 -10.02
CA GLY A 289 24.73 -8.04 -8.85
C GLY A 289 24.03 -9.42 -8.87
N GLY A 290 24.40 -10.31 -9.79
CA GLY A 290 23.72 -11.59 -10.03
C GLY A 290 22.41 -11.45 -10.81
N LEU A 291 22.29 -10.38 -11.58
CA LEU A 291 21.14 -10.13 -12.45
C LEU A 291 21.33 -10.73 -13.84
N SER A 292 20.23 -11.17 -14.45
CA SER A 292 20.19 -11.52 -15.86
C SER A 292 20.19 -10.28 -16.77
N GLN A 293 20.46 -10.50 -18.06
CA GLN A 293 20.30 -9.46 -19.08
C GLN A 293 18.85 -8.93 -19.14
N MET A 294 17.86 -9.81 -18.92
CA MET A 294 16.45 -9.42 -18.84
C MET A 294 16.20 -8.41 -17.72
N ALA A 295 16.73 -8.64 -16.52
CA ALA A 295 16.61 -7.70 -15.41
C ALA A 295 17.28 -6.36 -15.70
N LEU A 296 18.45 -6.36 -16.34
CA LEU A 296 19.15 -5.13 -16.74
C LEU A 296 18.34 -4.33 -17.77
N TRP A 297 17.72 -4.99 -18.75
CA TRP A 297 16.80 -4.34 -19.69
C TRP A 297 15.53 -3.81 -19.02
N TYR A 298 14.99 -4.56 -18.05
CA TYR A 298 13.86 -4.12 -17.24
C TYR A 298 14.18 -2.81 -16.50
N ILE A 299 15.33 -2.74 -15.83
CA ILE A 299 15.81 -1.52 -15.17
C ILE A 299 15.97 -0.38 -16.20
N GLY A 300 16.59 -0.67 -17.35
CA GLY A 300 16.77 0.31 -18.42
C GLY A 300 15.45 0.89 -18.94
N GLY A 301 14.41 0.07 -19.07
CA GLY A 301 13.06 0.51 -19.45
C GLY A 301 12.43 1.42 -18.39
N VAL A 302 12.50 1.03 -17.11
CA VAL A 302 12.00 1.88 -16.01
C VAL A 302 12.74 3.22 -15.99
N PHE A 303 14.06 3.23 -16.15
CA PHE A 303 14.84 4.47 -16.15
C PHE A 303 14.56 5.35 -17.37
N LYS A 304 14.44 4.76 -18.56
CA LYS A 304 14.03 5.47 -19.79
C LYS A 304 12.70 6.21 -19.60
N HIS A 305 11.78 5.63 -18.82
CA HIS A 305 10.45 6.17 -18.59
C HIS A 305 10.24 6.79 -17.21
N ALA A 306 11.30 6.96 -16.39
CA ALA A 306 11.19 7.33 -14.98
C ALA A 306 10.41 8.63 -14.73
N ARG A 307 10.58 9.63 -15.60
CA ARG A 307 9.83 10.91 -15.50
C ARG A 307 8.32 10.71 -15.64
N ALA A 308 7.88 9.85 -16.56
CA ALA A 308 6.46 9.55 -16.76
C ALA A 308 5.94 8.62 -15.66
N ILE A 309 6.73 7.62 -15.26
CA ILE A 309 6.39 6.71 -14.16
C ILE A 309 6.17 7.50 -12.85
N ASN A 310 6.98 8.53 -12.58
CA ASN A 310 6.82 9.38 -11.41
C ASN A 310 5.48 10.12 -11.33
N ALA A 311 4.77 10.32 -12.45
CA ALA A 311 3.41 10.86 -12.38
C ALA A 311 2.43 9.90 -11.67
N PHE A 312 2.73 8.59 -11.65
CA PHE A 312 1.93 7.56 -11.00
C PHE A 312 2.53 7.12 -9.66
N THR A 313 3.84 6.90 -9.61
CA THR A 313 4.51 6.42 -8.38
C THR A 313 4.76 7.53 -7.36
N ASN A 314 4.78 8.80 -7.79
CA ASN A 314 5.01 9.98 -6.97
C ASN A 314 3.94 11.05 -7.24
N SER A 315 2.67 10.64 -7.21
CA SER A 315 1.53 11.39 -7.73
C SER A 315 1.10 12.61 -6.92
N GLY A 316 1.73 12.90 -5.78
CA GLY A 316 1.43 14.04 -4.92
C GLY A 316 2.53 15.11 -4.90
N THR A 317 2.16 16.37 -4.68
CA THR A 317 3.14 17.46 -4.49
C THR A 317 4.05 17.24 -3.26
N ASN A 318 3.58 16.46 -2.28
CA ASN A 318 4.35 16.09 -1.10
C ASN A 318 5.43 15.04 -1.40
N SER A 319 5.27 14.21 -2.44
CA SER A 319 6.28 13.23 -2.87
C SER A 319 7.61 13.93 -3.19
N TYR A 320 7.54 15.09 -3.84
CA TYR A 320 8.71 15.89 -4.19
C TYR A 320 9.34 16.66 -3.01
N LYS A 321 8.74 16.60 -1.82
CA LYS A 321 9.37 17.05 -0.56
C LYS A 321 10.22 15.94 0.08
N ARG A 322 9.92 14.67 -0.24
CA ARG A 322 10.74 13.50 0.12
C ARG A 322 11.94 13.36 -0.80
N LEU A 323 11.76 13.49 -2.11
CA LEU A 323 12.79 13.29 -3.14
C LEU A 323 13.80 14.44 -3.20
N VAL A 324 14.49 14.69 -2.09
CA VAL A 324 15.57 15.66 -1.92
C VAL A 324 16.80 14.98 -1.32
N PRO A 325 18.03 15.47 -1.58
CA PRO A 325 19.24 14.84 -1.03
C PRO A 325 19.25 14.82 0.51
N GLY A 326 19.83 13.76 1.10
CA GLY A 326 20.19 13.72 2.53
C GLY A 326 19.31 12.87 3.46
N PHE A 327 18.27 12.20 2.96
CA PHE A 327 17.29 11.44 3.77
C PHE A 327 17.01 10.03 3.23
N GLU A 328 18.03 9.36 2.67
CA GLU A 328 17.93 8.04 2.01
C GLU A 328 16.94 7.96 0.82
N ALA A 329 16.37 9.10 0.40
CA ALA A 329 15.52 9.21 -0.78
C ALA A 329 16.39 9.26 -2.06
N PRO A 330 16.03 8.49 -3.10
CA PRO A 330 16.82 8.46 -4.32
C PRO A 330 16.56 9.68 -5.20
N VAL A 331 17.60 10.46 -5.46
CA VAL A 331 17.54 11.63 -6.38
C VAL A 331 18.31 11.40 -7.68
N MET A 332 19.13 10.35 -7.74
CA MET A 332 19.90 9.98 -8.93
C MET A 332 19.33 8.73 -9.57
N LEU A 333 19.06 8.81 -10.88
CA LEU A 333 18.66 7.67 -11.72
C LEU A 333 19.88 6.77 -12.00
N ALA A 334 20.29 6.05 -10.97
CA ALA A 334 21.34 5.04 -11.02
C ALA A 334 20.81 3.74 -10.42
N TYR A 335 21.38 2.62 -10.87
CA TYR A 335 21.20 1.32 -10.22
C TYR A 335 22.49 0.88 -9.57
N SER A 336 22.41 0.22 -8.41
CA SER A 336 23.61 -0.16 -7.66
C SER A 336 23.37 -1.38 -6.77
N ALA A 337 24.38 -2.24 -6.68
CA ALA A 337 24.42 -3.24 -5.63
C ALA A 337 24.69 -2.54 -4.29
N ARG A 338 23.81 -2.75 -3.30
CA ARG A 338 23.92 -2.27 -1.90
C ARG A 338 23.69 -0.78 -1.64
N ASN A 339 23.87 0.13 -2.61
CA ASN A 339 23.69 1.57 -2.35
C ASN A 339 22.20 1.94 -2.20
N ARG A 340 21.84 2.46 -1.01
CA ARG A 340 20.48 2.92 -0.67
C ARG A 340 20.12 4.29 -1.25
N SER A 341 21.09 5.06 -1.76
CA SER A 341 20.84 6.35 -2.43
C SER A 341 20.50 6.21 -3.92
N ALA A 342 20.58 5.00 -4.47
CA ALA A 342 20.30 4.72 -5.87
C ALA A 342 18.79 4.54 -6.09
N SER A 343 18.26 5.01 -7.23
CA SER A 343 16.84 4.84 -7.60
C SER A 343 16.43 3.37 -7.73
N CYS A 344 17.35 2.52 -8.19
CA CYS A 344 17.18 1.08 -8.23
C CYS A 344 18.28 0.41 -7.41
N ARG A 345 17.94 -0.17 -6.27
CA ARG A 345 18.85 -1.00 -5.49
C ARG A 345 18.74 -2.45 -5.94
N ILE A 346 19.86 -3.17 -5.97
CA ILE A 346 19.89 -4.62 -6.12
C ILE A 346 20.14 -5.20 -4.74
N PRO A 347 19.11 -5.78 -4.08
CA PRO A 347 19.26 -6.33 -2.74
C PRO A 347 20.30 -7.45 -2.71
N TYR A 348 21.05 -7.50 -1.62
CA TYR A 348 21.88 -8.66 -1.33
C TYR A 348 20.95 -9.78 -0.87
N GLY A 349 20.85 -10.84 -1.67
CA GLY A 349 19.98 -11.98 -1.40
C GLY A 349 20.73 -13.28 -1.64
N ALA A 350 20.54 -14.23 -0.73
CA ALA A 350 21.02 -15.60 -0.86
C ALA A 350 20.08 -16.38 -1.79
N GLY A 351 20.64 -16.96 -2.85
CA GLY A 351 19.92 -17.89 -3.72
C GLY A 351 19.26 -17.28 -4.96
N THR A 352 18.99 -18.17 -5.91
CA THR A 352 18.48 -17.87 -7.26
C THR A 352 17.00 -17.49 -7.28
N LYS A 353 16.22 -17.85 -6.26
CA LYS A 353 14.80 -17.46 -6.19
C LYS A 353 14.61 -16.04 -5.68
N ALA A 354 15.52 -15.54 -4.84
CA ALA A 354 15.39 -14.25 -4.16
C ALA A 354 15.87 -13.04 -4.98
N LYS A 355 16.41 -13.25 -6.19
CA LYS A 355 16.92 -12.16 -7.03
C LYS A 355 15.77 -11.29 -7.54
N ARG A 356 15.94 -9.98 -7.34
CA ARG A 356 14.94 -8.96 -7.61
C ARG A 356 15.64 -7.60 -7.74
N VAL A 357 14.89 -6.63 -8.24
CA VAL A 357 15.29 -5.22 -8.22
C VAL A 357 14.39 -4.48 -7.23
N GLU A 358 14.88 -3.43 -6.61
CA GLU A 358 14.16 -2.61 -5.63
C GLU A 358 14.12 -1.17 -6.14
N PHE A 359 12.96 -0.70 -6.59
CA PHE A 359 12.79 0.70 -6.95
C PHE A 359 12.39 1.49 -5.71
N ARG A 360 13.24 2.45 -5.31
CA ARG A 360 13.13 3.18 -4.04
C ARG A 360 12.45 4.54 -4.16
N PHE A 361 12.21 4.97 -5.40
CA PHE A 361 11.63 6.28 -5.70
C PHE A 361 10.13 6.39 -5.50
N PRO A 362 9.30 5.33 -5.61
CA PRO A 362 7.96 5.37 -5.02
C PRO A 362 8.08 5.56 -3.50
#